data_AF-J9E473-F1
#
_entry.id   AF-J9E473-F1
#
_cell.length_a   1.000
_cell.length_b   1.000
_cell.length_c   1.000
_cell.angle_alpha   90.00
_cell.angle_beta   90.00
_cell.angle_gamma   90.00
#
_symmetry.space_group_name_H-M   'P 1'
#
loop_
_entity.id
_entity.type
_entity.pdbx_description
1 polymer ?
#
loop_
_entity_poly.entity_id
_entity_poly.type
_entity_poly.pdbx_seq_one_letter_code
_entity_poly.pdbx_strand_id
1 'polypeptide(L)' 'KPIDTVIGIPIPVIKKKNPTEEEIDRLHELYINALTTLFETHKTQFGVPKNASLIIR' A
#
# COMPACT_ATOMS: atom_id res chain seq x y z
N LYS A 1 5.20 -20.45 -13.43
CA LYS A 1 5.33 -20.12 -11.99
C LYS A 1 3.99 -19.59 -11.51
N PRO A 2 3.53 -19.96 -10.30
CA PRO A 2 2.32 -19.37 -9.72
C PRO A 2 2.51 -17.87 -9.47
N ILE A 3 1.40 -17.14 -9.41
CA ILE A 3 1.37 -15.73 -9.00
C ILE A 3 0.77 -15.69 -7.59
N ASP A 4 1.55 -15.21 -6.63
CA ASP A 4 1.08 -15.00 -5.27
C ASP A 4 0.37 -13.64 -5.17
N THR A 5 -0.77 -13.61 -4.48
CA THR A 5 -1.54 -12.39 -4.24
C THR A 5 -1.76 -12.21 -2.76
N VAL A 6 -1.40 -11.04 -2.24
CA VAL A 6 -1.62 -10.65 -0.84
C VAL A 6 -2.63 -9.51 -0.83
N ILE A 7 -3.68 -9.65 -0.02
CA ILE A 7 -4.74 -8.65 0.10
C ILE A 7 -4.56 -7.89 1.42
N GLY A 8 -4.47 -6.56 1.32
CA GLY A 8 -4.34 -5.68 2.47
C GLY A 8 -5.67 -5.34 3.15
N ILE A 9 -5.58 -4.54 4.22
CA ILE A 9 -6.75 -4.01 4.91
C ILE A 9 -7.49 -2.98 4.05
N PRO A 10 -8.82 -2.88 4.16
CA PRO A 10 -9.57 -1.83 3.47
C PRO A 10 -9.24 -0.45 4.05
N ILE A 11 -9.17 0.56 3.18
CA ILE A 11 -9.06 1.98 3.56
C ILE A 11 -10.42 2.63 3.30
N PRO A 12 -11.14 3.09 4.34
CA PRO A 12 -12.41 3.79 4.15
C PRO A 12 -12.20 5.11 3.42
N VAL A 13 -12.96 5.34 2.36
CA VAL A 13 -12.92 6.58 1.57
C VAL A 13 -14.31 7.18 1.50
N ILE A 14 -14.43 8.46 1.83
CA ILE A 14 -15.67 9.23 1.70
C ILE A 14 -15.66 9.88 0.32
N LYS A 15 -16.68 9.57 -0.50
CA LYS A 15 -16.84 10.22 -1.80
C LYS A 15 -17.20 11.69 -1.60
N LYS A 16 -16.33 12.58 -2.09
CA LYS A 16 -16.53 14.04 -2.07
C LYS A 16 -16.47 14.56 -3.50
N LYS A 17 -17.38 15.47 -3.88
CA LYS A 17 -17.46 15.99 -5.26
C LYS A 17 -16.19 16.75 -5.66
N ASN A 18 -15.68 17.58 -4.76
CA ASN A 18 -14.47 18.37 -4.92
C ASN A 18 -13.63 18.23 -3.64
N PRO A 19 -12.81 17.18 -3.51
CA PRO A 19 -11.86 17.08 -2.40
C PRO A 19 -10.78 18.17 -2.50
N THR A 20 -10.18 18.53 -1.37
CA THR A 20 -8.99 19.38 -1.36
C THR A 20 -7.74 18.54 -1.62
N GLU A 21 -6.64 19.20 -1.98
CA GLU A 21 -5.36 18.53 -2.21
C GLU A 21 -4.88 17.84 -0.93
N GLU A 22 -5.04 18.49 0.23
CA GLU A 22 -4.65 17.93 1.53
C GLU A 22 -5.45 16.68 1.91
N GLU A 23 -6.73 16.61 1.52
CA GLU A 23 -7.55 15.41 1.73
C GLU A 23 -7.06 14.23 0.87
N ILE A 24 -6.64 14.53 -0.37
CA ILE A 24 -6.07 13.52 -1.28
C ILE A 24 -4.72 13.06 -0.74
N ASP A 25 -3.84 13.98 -0.38
CA ASP A 25 -2.50 13.69 0.13
C ASP A 25 -2.57 12.83 1.39
N ARG A 26 -3.43 13.18 2.34
CA ARG A 26 -3.64 12.38 3.55
C ARG A 26 -4.10 10.96 3.22
N LEU A 27 -5.02 10.81 2.27
CA LEU A 27 -5.48 9.48 1.87
C LEU A 27 -4.38 8.69 1.15
N HIS A 28 -3.60 9.37 0.31
CA HIS A 28 -2.47 8.77 -0.38
C HIS A 28 -1.40 8.30 0.61
N GLU A 29 -1.02 9.11 1.59
CA GLU A 29 -0.10 8.72 2.66
C GLU A 29 -0.59 7.48 3.42
N LEU A 30 -1.87 7.41 3.77
CA LEU A 30 -2.45 6.22 4.42
C LEU A 30 -2.32 4.98 3.52
N TYR A 31 -2.56 5.12 2.23
CA TYR A 31 -2.42 4.04 1.25
C TYR A 31 -0.97 3.56 1.11
N ILE A 32 -0.02 4.48 0.95
CA ILE A 32 1.42 4.19 0.85
C ILE A 32 1.93 3.47 2.09
N ASN A 33 1.53 3.93 3.28
CA ASN A 33 1.92 3.31 4.54
C ASN A 33 1.36 1.88 4.68
N ALA A 34 0.10 1.67 4.32
CA ALA A 34 -0.53 0.36 4.35
C ALA A 34 0.13 -0.61 3.37
N LEU A 35 0.42 -0.17 2.13
CA LEU A 35 1.12 -0.97 1.13
C LEU A 35 2.54 -1.34 1.55
N THR A 36 3.28 -0.37 2.09
CA THR A 36 4.66 -0.59 2.55
C THR A 36 4.68 -1.62 3.67
N THR A 37 3.76 -1.49 4.64
CA THR A 37 3.62 -2.45 5.74
C THR A 37 3.26 -3.84 5.22
N LEU A 38 2.32 -3.94 4.28
CA LEU A 38 1.91 -5.21 3.68
C LEU A 38 3.09 -5.90 2.97
N PHE A 39 3.85 -5.14 2.19
CA PHE A 39 5.03 -5.65 1.50
C PHE A 39 6.09 -6.14 2.50
N GLU A 40 6.48 -5.31 3.46
CA GLU A 40 7.51 -5.66 4.46
C GLU A 40 7.15 -6.91 5.27
N THR A 41 5.87 -7.07 5.60
CA THR A 41 5.37 -8.22 6.37
C THR A 41 5.49 -9.53 5.60
N HIS A 42 5.27 -9.51 4.28
CA HIS A 42 5.12 -10.71 3.48
C HIS A 42 6.30 -11.00 2.54
N LYS A 43 7.17 -10.03 2.25
CA LYS A 43 8.19 -10.12 1.19
C LYS A 43 9.08 -11.37 1.30
N THR A 44 9.55 -11.71 2.50
CA THR A 44 10.43 -12.87 2.69
C THR A 44 9.70 -14.21 2.54
N GLN A 45 8.39 -14.25 2.81
CA GLN A 45 7.56 -15.46 2.68
C GLN A 45 7.46 -15.90 1.21
N PHE A 46 7.55 -14.94 0.28
CA PHE A 46 7.48 -15.16 -1.16
C PHE A 46 8.86 -15.05 -1.85
N GLY A 47 9.94 -15.16 -1.09
CA GLY A 47 11.31 -15.20 -1.63
C GLY A 47 11.90 -13.85 -2.03
N VAL A 48 11.28 -12.73 -1.64
CA VAL A 48 11.84 -11.39 -1.86
C VAL A 48 12.88 -11.08 -0.76
N PRO A 49 14.08 -10.58 -1.12
CA PRO A 49 15.13 -10.27 -0.15
C PRO A 49 14.74 -9.24 0.92
N LYS A 50 15.31 -9.37 2.12
CA LYS A 50 15.03 -8.45 3.23
C LYS A 50 15.43 -6.99 2.95
N ASN A 51 16.46 -6.78 2.14
CA ASN A 51 16.94 -5.45 1.75
C ASN A 51 16.22 -4.87 0.52
N ALA A 52 15.33 -5.62 -0.12
CA ALA A 52 14.48 -5.09 -1.17
C ALA A 52 13.44 -4.17 -0.55
N SER A 53 13.24 -3.00 -1.16
CA SER A 53 12.27 -2.01 -0.73
C SER A 53 11.20 -1.83 -1.81
N LEU A 54 9.98 -1.55 -1.38
CA LEU A 54 8.89 -1.18 -2.28
C LEU A 54 9.14 0.24 -2.82
N ILE A 55 9.03 0.42 -4.13
CA ILE A 55 9.14 1.73 -4.79
C ILE A 55 7.75 2.11 -5.27
N ILE A 56 7.23 3.23 -4.79
CA ILE A 56 5.94 3.79 -5.18
C ILE A 56 6.17 5.19 -5.75
N ARG A 57 5.48 5.53 -6.84
CA ARG A 57 5.60 6.80 -7.57
C ARG A 57 4.25 7.50 -7.62
#